data_AF-A0A4V1VJ74-F1
#
_entry.id   AF-A0A4V1VJ74-F1
#
_cell.length_a   1.000
_cell.length_b   1.000
_cell.length_c   1.000
_cell.angle_alpha   90.00
_cell.angle_beta   90.00
_cell.angle_gamma   90.00
#
_symmetry.space_group_name_H-M   'P 1'
#
loop_
_entity.id
_entity.type
_entity.pdbx_description
1 polymer ?
#
loop_
_entity_poly.entity_id
_entity_poly.type
_entity_poly.pdbx_seq_one_letter_code
_entity_poly.pdbx_strand_id
1 'polypeptide(L)'
;MAIHDDWTVWYYNARMEQDPWKRREEARFLGDLAGAFPAPARRALRAIADRIGLDYFGIDCGLLRDGRLVLFEVETGMIVHGWDRPGLYPYKRAAVRSIVTAVERMIDRRIATWPGSHQALPRH
;
A
#
# COMPACT_ATOMS: atom_id res chain seq x y z
N MET A 1 -1.57 4.81 -6.65
CA MET A 1 -1.46 4.16 -7.99
C MET A 1 -0.97 5.22 -8.96
N ALA A 2 0.04 4.92 -9.78
CA ALA A 2 0.53 5.83 -10.81
C ALA A 2 0.13 5.32 -12.19
N ILE A 3 -0.21 6.23 -13.11
CA ILE A 3 -0.61 5.88 -14.48
C ILE A 3 0.27 6.64 -15.46
N HIS A 4 0.94 5.92 -16.34
CA HIS A 4 1.86 6.46 -17.34
C HIS A 4 1.87 5.55 -18.57
N ASP A 5 2.23 6.10 -19.73
CA ASP A 5 2.23 5.36 -21.00
C ASP A 5 3.55 4.60 -21.23
N ASP A 6 4.62 5.00 -20.54
CA ASP A 6 5.92 4.31 -20.54
C ASP A 6 6.05 3.28 -19.41
N TRP A 7 6.98 2.34 -19.57
CA TRP A 7 7.22 1.24 -18.64
C TRP A 7 7.87 1.66 -17.31
N THR A 8 8.63 2.76 -17.28
CA THR A 8 9.26 3.29 -16.05
C THR A 8 8.28 4.19 -15.31
N VAL A 9 7.37 3.58 -14.54
CA VAL A 9 6.33 4.33 -13.83
C VAL A 9 6.76 4.62 -12.40
N TRP A 10 6.85 5.91 -12.08
CA TRP A 10 6.97 6.41 -10.71
C TRP A 10 5.89 7.46 -10.47
N TYR A 11 5.41 7.60 -9.23
CA TYR A 11 4.37 8.60 -8.98
C TYR A 11 4.80 10.02 -9.39
N TYR A 12 6.08 10.37 -9.18
CA TYR A 12 6.61 11.70 -9.52
C TYR A 12 6.72 11.97 -11.03
N ASN A 13 6.91 10.93 -11.86
CA ASN A 13 7.03 11.09 -13.31
C ASN A 13 5.71 10.87 -14.05
N ALA A 14 4.71 10.27 -13.40
CA ALA A 14 3.39 9.98 -13.96
C ALA A 14 2.55 11.24 -14.27
N ARG A 15 2.93 12.41 -13.72
CA ARG A 15 2.24 13.71 -13.87
C ARG A 15 0.75 13.63 -13.55
N MET A 16 0.41 12.92 -12.48
CA MET A 16 -0.98 12.69 -12.04
C MET A 16 -1.72 14.02 -11.81
N GLU A 17 -1.02 15.08 -11.40
CA GLU A 17 -1.56 16.42 -11.16
C GLU A 17 -2.07 17.12 -12.43
N GLN A 18 -1.55 16.73 -13.60
CA GLN A 18 -1.88 17.36 -14.88
C GLN A 18 -3.11 16.73 -15.53
N ASP A 19 -3.49 15.52 -15.11
CA ASP A 19 -4.56 14.75 -15.74
C ASP A 19 -5.69 14.40 -14.75
N PRO A 20 -6.87 15.06 -14.85
CA PRO A 20 -8.03 14.74 -14.03
C PRO A 20 -8.54 13.30 -14.17
N TRP A 21 -8.38 12.67 -15.34
CA TRP A 21 -8.77 11.27 -15.54
C TRP A 21 -7.91 10.34 -14.69
N LYS A 22 -6.58 10.51 -14.71
CA LYS A 22 -5.66 9.72 -13.88
C LYS A 22 -6.01 9.81 -12.39
N ARG A 23 -6.34 11.02 -11.92
CA ARG A 23 -6.74 11.22 -10.51
C ARG A 23 -8.08 10.61 -10.17
N ARG A 24 -9.07 10.64 -11.08
CA ARG A 24 -10.35 9.94 -10.88
C ARG A 24 -10.15 8.43 -10.79
N GLU A 25 -9.27 7.89 -11.63
CA GLU A 25 -8.95 6.48 -11.64
C GLU A 25 -8.20 6.05 -10.37
N GLU A 26 -7.24 6.86 -9.89
CA GLU A 26 -6.62 6.63 -8.58
C GLU A 26 -7.64 6.71 -7.43
N ALA A 27 -8.57 7.67 -7.47
CA ALA A 27 -9.63 7.78 -6.46
C ALA A 27 -10.51 6.52 -6.43
N ARG A 28 -10.90 6.01 -7.60
CA ARG A 28 -11.68 4.77 -7.75
C ARG A 28 -10.92 3.58 -7.16
N PHE A 29 -9.64 3.44 -7.53
CA PHE A 29 -8.79 2.36 -7.04
C PHE A 29 -8.63 2.38 -5.51
N LEU A 30 -8.38 3.55 -4.92
CA LEU A 30 -8.24 3.69 -3.46
C LEU A 30 -9.57 3.56 -2.72
N GLY A 31 -10.69 3.89 -3.37
CA GLY A 31 -12.04 3.77 -2.81
C GLY A 31 -12.59 2.34 -2.81
N ASP A 32 -12.20 1.52 -3.79
CA ASP A 32 -12.61 0.11 -3.91
C ASP A 32 -11.46 -0.79 -4.41
N LEU A 33 -10.50 -1.03 -3.52
CA LEU A 33 -9.36 -1.90 -3.81
C LEU A 33 -9.80 -3.35 -4.08
N ALA A 34 -10.84 -3.82 -3.40
CA ALA A 34 -11.34 -5.19 -3.56
C ALA A 34 -12.00 -5.41 -4.93
N GLY A 35 -12.69 -4.41 -5.46
CA GLY A 35 -13.23 -4.40 -6.82
C GLY A 35 -12.17 -4.18 -7.90
N ALA A 36 -11.07 -3.48 -7.57
CA ALA A 36 -9.95 -3.29 -8.50
C ALA A 36 -9.19 -4.60 -8.81
N PHE A 37 -9.17 -5.56 -7.87
CA PHE A 37 -8.53 -6.86 -8.06
C PHE A 37 -9.55 -8.00 -8.15
N PRO A 38 -9.66 -8.71 -9.29
CA PRO A 38 -10.55 -9.84 -9.41
C PRO A 38 -10.15 -10.97 -8.44
N ALA A 39 -11.09 -11.88 -8.15
CA ALA A 39 -10.87 -12.94 -7.15
C ALA A 39 -9.58 -13.76 -7.37
N PRO A 40 -9.17 -14.14 -8.60
CA PRO A 40 -7.90 -14.83 -8.83
C PRO A 40 -6.68 -13.99 -8.40
N ALA A 41 -6.66 -12.70 -8.72
CA ALA A 41 -5.58 -11.79 -8.35
C ALA A 41 -5.48 -11.65 -6.83
N ARG A 42 -6.61 -11.49 -6.13
CA ARG A 42 -6.64 -11.43 -4.66
C ARG A 42 -6.13 -12.71 -4.01
N ARG A 43 -6.45 -13.88 -4.56
CA ARG A 43 -5.90 -15.16 -4.08
C ARG A 43 -4.38 -15.23 -4.28
N ALA A 44 -3.88 -14.76 -5.42
CA ALA A 44 -2.44 -14.72 -5.68
C ALA A 44 -1.72 -13.78 -4.70
N LEU A 45 -2.24 -12.56 -4.46
CA LEU A 45 -1.68 -11.64 -3.46
C LEU A 45 -1.65 -12.25 -2.05
N ARG A 46 -2.71 -12.98 -1.67
CA ARG A 46 -2.75 -13.68 -0.38
C ARG A 46 -1.68 -14.78 -0.30
N ALA A 47 -1.56 -15.60 -1.32
CA ALA A 47 -0.56 -16.66 -1.38
C ALA A 47 0.88 -16.11 -1.34
N ILE A 48 1.13 -14.97 -1.99
CA ILE A 48 2.43 -14.27 -1.91
C ILE A 48 2.71 -13.85 -0.47
N ALA A 49 1.74 -13.21 0.18
CA ALA A 49 1.90 -12.77 1.57
C ALA A 49 2.14 -13.92 2.55
N ASP A 50 1.45 -15.05 2.38
CA ASP A 50 1.67 -16.24 3.20
C ASP A 50 3.07 -16.85 2.99
N ARG A 51 3.65 -16.69 1.79
CA ARG A 51 4.95 -17.26 1.46
C ARG A 51 6.13 -16.37 1.83
N ILE A 52 5.95 -15.04 1.81
CA ILE A 52 6.97 -14.08 2.26
C ILE A 52 7.16 -14.14 3.77
N GLY A 53 6.07 -14.34 4.53
CA GLY A 53 6.15 -14.53 5.99
C GLY A 53 6.56 -13.28 6.78
N LEU A 54 6.55 -12.10 6.14
CA LEU A 54 6.73 -10.81 6.80
C LEU A 54 5.37 -10.23 7.20
N ASP A 55 5.33 -9.58 8.37
CA ASP A 55 4.11 -8.92 8.86
C ASP A 55 3.69 -7.72 7.98
N TYR A 56 4.65 -7.12 7.28
CA TYR A 56 4.45 -5.98 6.39
C TYR A 56 5.48 -5.96 5.26
N PHE A 57 5.00 -5.72 4.04
CA PHE A 57 5.80 -5.48 2.85
C PHE A 57 4.93 -4.82 1.78
N GLY A 58 5.56 -4.17 0.81
CA GLY A 58 4.95 -3.62 -0.39
C GLY A 58 5.13 -4.53 -1.60
N ILE A 59 4.24 -4.34 -2.58
CA ILE A 59 4.30 -4.99 -3.89
C ILE A 59 4.10 -3.93 -4.96
N ASP A 60 4.99 -3.94 -5.95
CA ASP A 60 4.73 -3.34 -7.25
C ASP A 60 4.29 -4.41 -8.24
N CYS A 61 3.08 -4.24 -8.78
CA CYS A 61 2.49 -5.20 -9.70
C CYS A 61 1.60 -4.56 -10.76
N GLY A 62 1.45 -5.25 -11.88
CA GLY A 62 0.47 -4.96 -12.91
C GLY A 62 -0.63 -6.02 -12.93
N LEU A 63 -1.87 -5.59 -13.18
CA LEU A 63 -3.00 -6.48 -13.45
C LEU A 63 -3.24 -6.53 -14.96
N LEU A 64 -3.09 -7.70 -15.56
CA LEU A 64 -3.36 -7.92 -16.98
C LEU A 64 -4.87 -8.00 -17.25
N ARG A 65 -5.25 -7.78 -18.51
CA ARG A 65 -6.66 -7.83 -18.96
C ARG A 65 -7.34 -9.17 -18.70
N ASP A 66 -6.58 -10.26 -18.66
CA ASP A 66 -7.06 -11.61 -18.34
C ASP A 66 -7.10 -11.91 -16.83
N GLY A 67 -6.83 -10.90 -15.99
CA GLY A 67 -6.87 -11.01 -14.54
C GLY A 67 -5.61 -11.62 -13.90
N ARG A 68 -4.56 -11.92 -14.68
CA ARG A 68 -3.26 -12.34 -14.13
C ARG A 68 -2.51 -11.15 -13.53
N LEU A 69 -1.80 -11.40 -12.43
CA LEU A 69 -0.87 -10.45 -11.84
C LEU A 69 0.53 -10.67 -12.37
N VAL A 70 1.23 -9.58 -12.68
CA VAL A 70 2.66 -9.56 -12.95
C VAL A 70 3.32 -8.80 -11.81
N LEU A 71 4.18 -9.48 -11.07
CA LEU A 71 4.93 -8.92 -9.95
C LEU A 71 6.27 -8.39 -10.46
N PHE A 72 6.60 -7.14 -10.13
CA PHE A 72 7.87 -6.51 -10.50
C PHE A 72 8.82 -6.45 -9.31
N GLU A 73 8.30 -6.07 -8.15
CA GLU A 73 9.09 -5.85 -6.95
C GLU A 73 8.31 -6.24 -5.68
N VAL A 74 9.06 -6.70 -4.68
CA VAL A 74 8.62 -6.89 -3.30
C VAL A 74 9.64 -6.19 -2.42
N GLU A 75 9.19 -5.26 -1.61
CA GLU A 75 10.08 -4.46 -0.77
C GLU A 75 9.51 -4.27 0.64
N THR A 76 10.37 -3.99 1.61
CA THR A 76 9.95 -3.69 2.98
C THR A 76 9.74 -2.19 3.23
N GLY A 77 10.06 -1.34 2.24
CA GLY A 77 10.19 0.10 2.41
C GLY A 77 9.31 0.94 1.50
N MET A 78 7.99 0.91 1.68
CA MET A 78 7.09 1.77 0.90
C MET A 78 7.09 3.22 1.39
N ILE A 79 7.19 4.18 0.46
CA ILE A 79 6.98 5.61 0.76
C ILE A 79 5.47 5.87 0.91
N VAL A 80 5.06 6.24 2.12
CA VAL A 80 3.68 6.65 2.43
C VAL A 80 3.72 8.00 3.14
N HIS A 81 3.08 9.02 2.57
CA HIS A 81 3.08 10.37 3.13
C HIS A 81 1.71 11.06 3.03
N GLY A 82 1.47 12.03 3.91
CA GLY A 82 0.27 12.88 3.89
C GLY A 82 0.44 14.24 3.21
N TRP A 83 1.50 14.43 2.42
CA TRP A 83 1.90 15.76 1.89
C TRP A 83 1.15 16.19 0.62
N ASP A 84 0.35 15.31 0.04
CA ASP A 84 -0.44 15.63 -1.14
C ASP A 84 -1.46 16.74 -0.84
N ARG A 85 -1.60 17.69 -1.79
CA ARG A 85 -2.52 18.83 -1.66
C ARG A 85 -3.97 18.33 -1.54
N PRO A 86 -4.69 18.57 -0.42
CA PRO A 86 -6.03 18.02 -0.23
C PRO A 86 -7.05 18.47 -1.29
N GLY A 87 -6.91 19.68 -1.82
CA GLY A 87 -7.78 20.18 -2.91
C GLY A 87 -7.61 19.44 -4.23
N LEU A 88 -6.47 18.78 -4.45
CA LEU A 88 -6.17 18.02 -5.67
C LEU A 88 -6.35 16.50 -5.48
N TYR A 89 -6.05 16.01 -4.28
CA TYR A 89 -6.09 14.59 -3.91
C TYR A 89 -6.91 14.34 -2.64
N PRO A 90 -8.21 14.67 -2.63
CA PRO A 90 -9.03 14.61 -1.42
C PRO A 90 -9.18 13.19 -0.84
N TYR A 91 -9.01 12.16 -1.67
CA TYR A 91 -9.17 10.76 -1.31
C TYR A 91 -7.95 10.12 -0.63
N LYS A 92 -6.74 10.67 -0.83
CA LYS A 92 -5.50 10.01 -0.37
C LYS A 92 -5.36 9.98 1.14
N ARG A 93 -5.82 11.01 1.84
CA ARG A 93 -5.68 11.13 3.30
C ARG A 93 -6.31 9.95 4.04
N ALA A 94 -7.47 9.47 3.56
CA ALA A 94 -8.14 8.32 4.16
C ALA A 94 -7.29 7.04 3.99
N ALA A 95 -6.81 6.77 2.78
CA ALA A 95 -5.96 5.61 2.49
C ALA A 95 -4.65 5.65 3.29
N VAL A 96 -3.97 6.80 3.35
CA VAL A 96 -2.75 6.99 4.14
C VAL A 96 -3.00 6.69 5.62
N ARG A 97 -4.09 7.21 6.19
CA ARG A 97 -4.45 6.94 7.58
C ARG A 97 -4.70 5.45 7.82
N SER A 98 -5.39 4.76 6.91
CA SER A 98 -5.63 3.32 7.02
C SER A 98 -4.32 2.52 7.06
N ILE A 99 -3.33 2.90 6.25
CA ILE A 99 -2.00 2.27 6.25
C ILE A 99 -1.29 2.53 7.58
N VAL A 100 -1.20 3.79 8.01
CA VAL A 100 -0.53 4.16 9.28
C VAL A 100 -1.16 3.41 10.46
N THR A 101 -2.49 3.42 10.57
CA THR A 101 -3.19 2.69 11.63
C THR A 101 -2.95 1.18 11.59
N ALA A 102 -2.80 0.58 10.40
CA ALA A 102 -2.48 -0.85 10.29
C ALA A 102 -1.06 -1.15 10.80
N VAL A 103 -0.09 -0.29 10.48
CA VAL A 103 1.30 -0.40 10.97
C VAL A 103 1.37 -0.18 12.48
N GLU A 104 0.71 0.85 13.02
CA GLU A 104 0.60 1.08 14.47
C GLU A 104 0.07 -0.15 15.20
N ARG A 105 -1.04 -0.73 14.71
CA ARG A 105 -1.61 -1.96 15.28
C ARG A 105 -0.67 -3.17 15.19
N MET A 106 0.12 -3.27 14.13
CA MET A 106 1.13 -4.32 14.00
C MET A 106 2.20 -4.17 15.08
N ILE A 107 2.70 -2.95 15.30
CA ILE A 107 3.67 -2.63 16.33
C ILE A 107 3.10 -2.91 17.73
N ASP A 108 1.87 -2.46 18.02
CA ASP A 108 1.22 -2.69 19.31
C ASP A 108 1.09 -4.19 19.64
N ARG A 109 0.70 -5.01 18.66
CA ARG A 109 0.64 -6.47 18.81
C ARG A 109 2.01 -7.07 19.07
N ARG A 110 3.05 -6.56 18.41
CA ARG A 110 4.42 -7.03 18.60
C ARG A 110 4.94 -6.68 19.99
N ILE A 111 4.64 -5.49 20.50
CA ILE A 111 4.98 -5.05 21.86
C ILE A 111 4.26 -5.92 22.89
N ALA A 112 2.95 -6.16 22.71
CA ALA A 112 2.15 -6.95 23.65
C ALA A 112 2.61 -8.41 23.77
N THR A 113 3.21 -8.96 22.70
CA THR A 113 3.76 -10.32 22.66
C THR A 113 5.26 -10.37 22.96
N TRP A 114 5.90 -9.23 23.22
CA TRP A 114 7.33 -9.15 23.49
C TRP A 114 7.64 -9.72 24.89
N PRO A 115 8.47 -10.78 24.99
CA PRO A 115 8.75 -11.45 26.27
C PRO A 115 9.39 -10.53 27.33
N GLY A 116 10.07 -9.45 26.90
CA GLY A 116 10.74 -8.49 27.79
C GLY A 116 9.84 -7.38 28.37
N SER A 117 8.54 -7.35 28.05
CA SER A 117 7.61 -6.31 28.53
C SER A 117 7.33 -6.36 30.05
N HIS A 118 7.78 -7.43 30.73
CA HIS A 118 7.69 -7.58 32.20
C HIS A 118 8.95 -7.19 32.97
N GLN A 119 10.06 -6.80 32.33
CA GLN A 119 11.22 -6.22 33.03
C GLN A 119 11.21 -4.70 32.90
N ALA A 120 10.52 -4.04 33.82
CA ALA A 120 10.76 -2.62 34.07
C ALA A 120 12.22 -2.45 34.51
N LEU A 121 13.03 -1.75 33.71
CA LEU A 121 14.35 -1.31 34.14
C LEU A 121 14.21 -0.44 35.40
N PRO A 122 15.01 -0.65 36.45
CA PRO A 122 14.98 0.21 37.63
C PRO A 122 15.32 1.63 37.21
N ARG A 123 14.48 2.59 37.63
CA ARG A 123 14.77 4.02 37.46
C ARG A 123 15.98 4.36 38.31
N HIS A 124 17.05 4.85 37.68
CA HIS A 124 18.18 5.50 38.34
C HIS A 124 17.83 6.95 38.69
#